data_AF-A0A3D2R8K6-F1
#
_entry.id   AF-A0A3D2R8K6-F1
#
_cell.length_a   1.000
_cell.length_b   1.000
_cell.length_c   1.000
_cell.angle_alpha   90.00
_cell.angle_beta   90.00
_cell.angle_gamma   90.00
#
_symmetry.space_group_name_H-M   'P 1'
#
loop_
_entity.id
_entity.type
_entity.pdbx_description
1 polymer ?
#
loop_
_entity_poly.entity_id
_entity_poly.type
_entity_poly.pdbx_seq_one_letter_code
_entity_poly.pdbx_strand_id
1 'polypeptide(L)'
;VVCDNGQNLFIDYTVYNLPSTSPLSAGTRVDFYWQNVGGGPLNYLDTVFTVNDIPIGGQESGNTILSIVGTPPQFDLVMIVDPANSILEIDETNNENRLFIDTTQPFSIGPDVESCAGLTVTLDTGVSSPDFTWQWYKDGNIIPGATNPSITVGLNGVYTVEGFEGPCFITDDIEVTFNLPPDAFPPADLFLCDDGATAGSFDL
;
A
#
# COMPACT_ATOMS: atom_id res chain seq x y z
N VAL A 1 -11.06 3.13 13.50
CA VAL A 1 -9.73 2.94 14.11
C VAL A 1 -8.88 2.29 13.04
N VAL A 2 -8.26 3.13 12.22
CA VAL A 2 -7.28 2.67 11.23
C VAL A 2 -6.04 2.37 12.06
N CYS A 3 -5.72 1.08 12.17
CA CYS A 3 -4.46 0.56 12.71
C CYS A 3 -4.20 0.83 14.21
N ASP A 4 -4.88 0.06 15.09
CA ASP A 4 -4.53 -0.05 16.52
C ASP A 4 -3.80 -1.39 16.74
N ASN A 5 -2.49 -1.30 17.05
CA ASN A 5 -1.51 -2.39 17.26
C ASN A 5 -0.88 -3.11 16.05
N GLY A 6 -0.84 -2.49 14.87
CA GLY A 6 -0.47 -3.14 13.60
C GLY A 6 0.96 -3.65 13.40
N GLN A 7 1.95 -3.38 14.27
CA GLN A 7 3.37 -3.68 13.93
C GLN A 7 3.81 -5.14 14.00
N ASN A 8 2.96 -6.01 14.53
CA ASN A 8 3.26 -7.40 14.79
C ASN A 8 2.21 -8.33 14.19
N LEU A 9 2.66 -9.46 13.66
CA LEU A 9 1.81 -10.54 13.18
C LEU A 9 1.83 -11.69 14.19
N PHE A 10 0.65 -12.08 14.67
CA PHE A 10 0.48 -13.26 15.52
C PHE A 10 0.33 -14.48 14.62
N ILE A 11 1.24 -15.43 14.76
CA ILE A 11 1.29 -16.64 13.93
C ILE A 11 1.09 -17.86 14.82
N ASP A 12 0.06 -18.63 14.51
CA ASP A 12 -0.05 -20.03 14.93
C ASP A 12 0.54 -20.90 13.83
N TYR A 13 1.46 -21.79 14.18
CA TYR A 13 2.13 -22.68 13.23
C TYR A 13 2.13 -24.13 13.72
N THR A 14 2.37 -25.06 12.81
CA THR A 14 2.54 -26.48 13.13
C THR A 14 3.66 -27.06 12.28
N VAL A 15 4.63 -27.68 12.96
CA VAL A 15 5.73 -28.42 12.35
C VAL A 15 5.32 -29.89 12.27
N TYR A 16 5.41 -30.48 11.08
CA TYR A 16 5.12 -31.89 10.86
C TYR A 16 6.43 -32.64 10.61
N ASN A 17 6.62 -33.77 11.29
CA ASN A 17 7.59 -34.76 10.85
C ASN A 17 6.85 -35.71 9.89
N LEU A 18 6.83 -35.35 8.60
CA LEU A 18 6.28 -36.19 7.53
C LEU A 18 7.04 -37.53 7.44
N PRO A 19 6.66 -38.49 6.57
CA PRO A 19 7.41 -39.75 6.47
C PRO A 19 8.91 -39.50 6.26
N SER A 20 9.69 -39.81 7.29
CA SER A 20 11.14 -39.53 7.39
C SER A 20 11.89 -40.78 7.86
N THR A 21 13.22 -40.71 7.93
CA THR A 21 14.06 -41.83 8.39
C THR A 21 14.22 -41.87 9.91
N SER A 22 13.97 -40.75 10.60
CA SER A 22 14.17 -40.59 12.05
C SER A 22 13.17 -39.58 12.65
N PRO A 23 13.00 -39.55 13.99
CA PRO A 23 12.32 -38.45 14.68
C PRO A 23 13.00 -37.10 14.39
N LEU A 24 12.22 -36.03 14.30
CA LEU A 24 12.74 -34.66 14.27
C LEU A 24 13.06 -34.27 15.71
N SER A 25 14.32 -33.94 16.01
CA SER A 25 14.74 -33.66 17.39
C SER A 25 14.09 -32.38 17.96
N ALA A 26 13.99 -32.30 19.27
CA ALA A 26 13.79 -31.04 19.98
C ALA A 26 14.94 -30.08 19.67
N GLY A 27 14.65 -28.78 19.62
CA GLY A 27 15.63 -27.76 19.27
C GLY A 27 15.89 -27.63 17.78
N THR A 28 15.08 -28.26 16.91
CA THR A 28 15.16 -28.03 15.47
C THR A 28 14.72 -26.61 15.16
N ARG A 29 15.52 -25.91 14.33
CA ARG A 29 15.28 -24.53 13.95
C ARG A 29 14.08 -24.42 13.01
N VAL A 30 13.31 -23.36 13.21
CA VAL A 30 12.20 -22.95 12.34
C VAL A 30 12.37 -21.46 12.08
N ASP A 31 12.68 -21.11 10.84
CA ASP A 31 12.96 -19.72 10.45
C ASP A 31 11.78 -19.11 9.69
N PHE A 32 11.50 -17.85 9.99
CA PHE A 32 10.50 -17.04 9.31
C PHE A 32 11.18 -15.98 8.45
N TYR A 33 10.68 -15.82 7.24
CA TYR A 33 11.14 -14.82 6.28
C TYR A 33 9.94 -14.14 5.62
N TRP A 34 10.17 -12.97 5.03
CA TRP A 34 9.26 -12.40 4.04
C TRP A 34 9.92 -12.36 2.65
N GLN A 35 9.09 -12.50 1.61
CA GLN A 35 9.49 -12.38 0.22
C GLN A 35 8.50 -11.49 -0.53
N ASN A 36 8.97 -10.71 -1.51
CA ASN A 36 8.04 -9.98 -2.39
C ASN A 36 7.13 -10.97 -3.14
N VAL A 37 5.90 -10.55 -3.37
CA VAL A 37 4.97 -11.28 -4.24
C VAL A 37 5.60 -11.42 -5.63
N GLY A 38 5.64 -12.64 -6.15
CA GLY A 38 6.28 -12.94 -7.44
C GLY A 38 7.78 -13.27 -7.34
N GLY A 39 8.35 -13.32 -6.13
CA GLY A 39 9.69 -13.86 -5.85
C GLY A 39 10.71 -12.82 -5.38
N GLY A 40 12.00 -13.18 -5.47
CA GLY A 40 13.10 -12.35 -4.96
C GLY A 40 13.84 -13.00 -3.77
N PRO A 41 14.73 -12.27 -3.09
CA PRO A 41 15.44 -12.81 -1.93
C PRO A 41 14.48 -13.01 -0.75
N LEU A 42 14.76 -14.02 0.08
CA LEU A 42 14.14 -14.17 1.40
C LEU A 42 14.77 -13.16 2.36
N ASN A 43 13.94 -12.47 3.13
CA ASN A 43 14.37 -11.50 4.13
C ASN A 43 14.00 -12.02 5.52
N TYR A 44 15.02 -12.22 6.36
CA TYR A 44 14.84 -12.83 7.69
C TYR A 44 13.97 -11.98 8.61
N LEU A 45 13.04 -12.63 9.31
CA LEU A 45 12.20 -12.03 10.35
C LEU A 45 12.62 -12.51 11.73
N ASP A 46 12.47 -13.81 11.99
CA ASP A 46 12.74 -14.40 13.30
C ASP A 46 12.97 -15.91 13.24
N THR A 47 13.40 -16.51 14.36
CA THR A 47 13.63 -17.95 14.51
C THR A 47 12.99 -18.47 15.78
N VAL A 48 12.37 -19.64 15.69
CA VAL A 48 11.89 -20.41 16.83
C VAL A 48 12.44 -21.83 16.77
N PHE A 49 12.20 -22.60 17.81
CA PHE A 49 12.72 -23.95 17.95
C PHE A 49 11.60 -24.91 18.35
N THR A 50 11.63 -26.13 17.82
CA THR A 50 10.79 -27.21 18.35
C THR A 50 11.15 -27.47 19.81
N VAL A 51 10.16 -27.78 20.63
CA VAL A 51 10.31 -27.98 22.07
C VAL A 51 10.51 -29.46 22.39
N ASN A 52 9.84 -30.35 21.66
CA ASN A 52 9.88 -31.79 21.86
C ASN A 52 10.42 -32.51 20.63
N ASP A 53 10.89 -33.75 20.84
CA ASP A 53 11.15 -34.67 19.74
C ASP A 53 9.81 -35.03 19.06
N ILE A 54 9.72 -34.79 17.76
CA ILE A 54 8.53 -35.09 16.96
C ILE A 54 8.74 -36.47 16.31
N PRO A 55 7.99 -37.51 16.72
CA PRO A 55 8.09 -38.84 16.12
C PRO A 55 7.69 -38.81 14.64
N ILE A 56 8.09 -39.82 13.86
CA ILE A 56 7.71 -39.95 12.45
C ILE A 56 6.18 -39.99 12.32
N GLY A 57 5.62 -39.14 11.45
CA GLY A 57 4.18 -38.92 11.28
C GLY A 57 3.53 -38.05 12.36
N GLY A 58 4.32 -37.55 13.32
CA GLY A 58 3.88 -36.65 14.39
C GLY A 58 3.94 -35.17 13.99
N GLN A 59 3.49 -34.32 14.92
CA GLN A 59 3.51 -32.88 14.76
C GLN A 59 3.72 -32.16 16.10
N GLU A 60 4.18 -30.92 16.04
CA GLU A 60 4.19 -29.97 17.15
C GLU A 60 3.61 -28.64 16.70
N SER A 61 2.68 -28.08 17.49
CA SER A 61 2.10 -26.77 17.24
C SER A 61 2.66 -25.74 18.22
N GLY A 62 2.83 -24.52 17.75
CA GLY A 62 3.31 -23.40 18.54
C GLY A 62 2.73 -22.09 18.04
N ASN A 63 3.06 -21.01 18.75
CA ASN A 63 2.76 -19.66 18.31
C ASN A 63 3.98 -18.76 18.47
N THR A 64 4.01 -17.69 17.67
CA THR A 64 5.03 -16.65 17.76
C THR A 64 4.44 -15.30 17.34
N ILE A 65 5.16 -14.23 17.65
CA ILE A 65 4.83 -12.87 17.28
C ILE A 65 5.97 -12.36 16.41
N LEU A 66 5.68 -12.10 15.14
CA LEU A 66 6.66 -11.60 14.18
C LEU A 66 6.54 -10.09 14.06
N SER A 67 7.65 -9.38 14.19
CA SER A 67 7.68 -7.96 13.81
C SER A 67 7.79 -7.84 12.30
N ILE A 68 6.86 -7.12 11.68
CA ILE A 68 6.80 -6.97 10.21
C ILE A 68 7.10 -5.53 9.76
N VAL A 69 7.82 -4.77 10.59
CA VAL A 69 8.26 -3.41 10.27
C VAL A 69 9.20 -3.44 9.06
N GLY A 70 8.91 -2.63 8.05
CA GLY A 70 9.70 -2.54 6.82
C GLY A 70 9.39 -3.61 5.77
N THR A 71 8.36 -4.44 6.00
CA THR A 71 7.81 -5.32 4.95
C THR A 71 6.98 -4.50 3.94
N PRO A 72 6.90 -4.93 2.67
CA PRO A 72 5.96 -4.35 1.72
C PRO A 72 4.49 -4.56 2.15
N PRO A 73 3.53 -3.81 1.58
CA PRO A 73 2.10 -3.99 1.87
C PRO A 73 1.54 -5.38 1.55
N GLN A 74 2.16 -6.05 0.57
CA GLN A 74 1.81 -7.40 0.15
C GLN A 74 3.10 -8.22 0.04
N PHE A 75 3.14 -9.37 0.70
CA PHE A 75 4.30 -10.25 0.71
C PHE A 75 3.91 -11.69 1.01
N ASP A 76 4.80 -12.63 0.67
CA ASP A 76 4.71 -14.01 1.12
C ASP A 76 5.51 -14.18 2.41
N LEU A 77 4.83 -14.55 3.50
CA LEU A 77 5.46 -15.07 4.71
C LEU A 77 5.91 -16.49 4.42
N VAL A 78 7.21 -16.75 4.59
CA VAL A 78 7.84 -18.05 4.33
C VAL A 78 8.35 -18.62 5.64
N MET A 79 7.92 -19.84 5.97
CA MET A 79 8.38 -20.60 7.12
C MET A 79 9.21 -21.77 6.61
N ILE A 80 10.42 -21.95 7.13
CA ILE A 80 11.34 -23.04 6.75
C ILE A 80 11.76 -23.81 8.00
N VAL A 81 11.55 -25.12 8.01
CA VAL A 81 12.01 -26.04 9.06
C VAL A 81 13.39 -26.57 8.71
N ASP A 82 14.29 -26.66 9.70
CA ASP A 82 15.68 -27.07 9.53
C ASP A 82 16.41 -26.44 8.33
N PRO A 83 16.47 -25.10 8.22
CA PRO A 83 17.11 -24.42 7.10
C PRO A 83 18.62 -24.70 6.97
N ALA A 84 19.24 -25.28 8.00
CA ALA A 84 20.64 -25.70 7.97
C ALA A 84 20.84 -27.10 7.36
N ASN A 85 19.75 -27.81 7.06
CA ASN A 85 19.75 -29.20 6.59
C ASN A 85 20.64 -30.08 7.49
N SER A 86 20.39 -30.01 8.79
CA SER A 86 21.16 -30.69 9.83
C SER A 86 20.62 -32.08 10.16
N ILE A 87 19.35 -32.34 9.82
CA ILE A 87 18.64 -33.59 9.99
C ILE A 87 18.34 -34.15 8.61
N LEU A 88 18.72 -35.41 8.36
CA LEU A 88 18.45 -36.04 7.06
C LEU A 88 17.00 -36.50 6.97
N GLU A 89 16.29 -35.93 6.02
CA GLU A 89 14.91 -36.27 5.70
C GLU A 89 14.82 -37.07 4.40
N ILE A 90 13.64 -37.65 4.14
CA ILE A 90 13.40 -38.38 2.88
C ILE A 90 13.17 -37.41 1.72
N ASP A 91 12.63 -36.23 2.01
CA ASP A 91 12.29 -35.21 1.03
C ASP A 91 12.62 -33.81 1.58
N GLU A 92 13.85 -33.36 1.28
CA GLU A 92 14.41 -32.05 1.65
C GLU A 92 13.78 -30.85 0.90
N THR A 93 12.69 -31.09 0.16
CA THR A 93 12.02 -30.04 -0.63
C THR A 93 10.67 -29.63 -0.05
N ASN A 94 10.21 -30.27 1.02
CA ASN A 94 8.91 -30.03 1.64
C ASN A 94 8.98 -29.32 3.01
N ASN A 95 10.16 -28.80 3.35
CA ASN A 95 10.45 -28.12 4.62
C ASN A 95 9.91 -26.68 4.68
N GLU A 96 9.32 -26.21 3.59
CA GLU A 96 8.88 -24.84 3.43
C GLU A 96 7.36 -24.75 3.32
N ASN A 97 6.78 -23.75 3.98
CA ASN A 97 5.41 -23.32 3.76
C ASN A 97 5.34 -21.81 3.52
N ARG A 98 4.34 -21.38 2.74
CA ARG A 98 4.13 -19.98 2.37
C ARG A 98 2.72 -19.53 2.67
N LEU A 99 2.60 -18.29 3.14
CA LEU A 99 1.33 -17.62 3.39
C LEU A 99 1.37 -16.22 2.81
N PHE A 100 0.42 -15.91 1.92
CA PHE A 100 0.25 -14.55 1.41
C PHE A 100 -0.33 -13.65 2.50
N ILE A 101 0.33 -12.51 2.74
CA ILE A 101 -0.08 -11.47 3.68
C ILE A 101 -0.38 -10.20 2.90
N ASP A 102 -1.57 -9.64 3.12
CA ASP A 102 -2.00 -8.35 2.59
C ASP A 102 -2.43 -7.46 3.75
N THR A 103 -1.73 -6.35 3.91
CA THR A 103 -1.97 -5.36 4.97
C THR A 103 -2.62 -4.09 4.45
N THR A 104 -3.06 -4.09 3.19
CA THR A 104 -3.80 -2.96 2.60
C THR A 104 -5.14 -2.77 3.33
N GLN A 105 -5.50 -1.51 3.54
CA GLN A 105 -6.77 -1.13 4.16
C GLN A 105 -7.57 -0.23 3.23
N PRO A 106 -8.91 -0.30 3.25
CA PRO A 106 -9.74 0.62 2.50
C PRO A 106 -9.51 2.04 3.01
N PHE A 107 -9.23 2.95 2.10
CA PHE A 107 -8.93 4.34 2.37
C PHE A 107 -9.46 5.20 1.23
N SER A 108 -9.86 6.44 1.53
CA SER A 108 -10.20 7.40 0.49
C SER A 108 -9.93 8.84 0.93
N ILE A 109 -9.38 9.64 0.01
CA ILE A 109 -9.13 11.08 0.16
C ILE A 109 -10.24 11.94 -0.44
N GLY A 110 -11.31 11.32 -0.96
CA GLY A 110 -12.51 11.99 -1.48
C GLY A 110 -12.72 11.81 -2.99
N PRO A 111 -13.76 12.44 -3.55
CA PRO A 111 -14.05 12.39 -4.99
C PRO A 111 -13.16 13.35 -5.78
N ASP A 112 -13.04 13.12 -7.10
CA ASP A 112 -12.34 14.00 -8.05
C ASP A 112 -12.68 15.48 -7.88
N VAL A 113 -11.69 16.36 -8.12
CA VAL A 113 -11.81 17.79 -7.91
C VAL A 113 -11.73 18.55 -9.23
N GLU A 114 -12.71 19.41 -9.45
CA GLU A 114 -12.68 20.43 -10.49
C GLU A 114 -12.51 21.84 -9.91
N SER A 115 -11.64 22.65 -10.53
CA SER A 115 -11.38 24.03 -10.13
C SER A 115 -11.07 24.92 -11.34
N CYS A 116 -10.79 26.21 -11.12
CA CYS A 116 -10.44 27.17 -12.18
C CYS A 116 -8.92 27.29 -12.33
N ALA A 117 -8.44 27.37 -13.56
CA ALA A 117 -7.03 27.60 -13.87
C ALA A 117 -6.48 28.83 -13.11
N GLY A 118 -5.32 28.65 -12.48
CA GLY A 118 -4.69 29.68 -11.64
C GLY A 118 -5.08 29.64 -10.16
N LEU A 119 -6.05 28.80 -9.77
CA LEU A 119 -6.35 28.50 -8.37
C LEU A 119 -5.55 27.29 -7.88
N THR A 120 -5.64 27.04 -6.57
CA THR A 120 -5.07 25.87 -5.92
C THR A 120 -6.13 25.13 -5.12
N VAL A 121 -5.96 23.82 -4.99
CA VAL A 121 -6.78 22.92 -4.18
C VAL A 121 -5.89 22.28 -3.12
N THR A 122 -6.41 22.07 -1.92
CA THR A 122 -5.72 21.26 -0.90
C THR A 122 -6.31 19.86 -0.90
N LEU A 123 -5.46 18.86 -1.09
CA LEU A 123 -5.77 17.45 -0.89
C LEU A 123 -5.32 17.08 0.53
N ASP A 124 -6.20 16.41 1.29
CA ASP A 124 -5.97 16.04 2.68
C ASP A 124 -6.41 14.59 2.88
N THR A 125 -5.54 13.78 3.49
CA THR A 125 -5.81 12.39 3.83
C THR A 125 -6.89 12.23 4.90
N GLY A 126 -7.15 13.27 5.71
CA GLY A 126 -8.05 13.19 6.86
C GLY A 126 -7.53 12.29 8.00
N VAL A 127 -6.31 11.75 7.88
CA VAL A 127 -5.68 10.91 8.89
C VAL A 127 -4.88 11.77 9.86
N SER A 128 -5.24 11.71 11.14
CA SER A 128 -4.62 12.51 12.20
C SER A 128 -3.54 11.77 13.00
N SER A 129 -3.29 10.48 12.72
CA SER A 129 -2.24 9.73 13.42
C SER A 129 -0.86 10.26 13.02
N PRO A 130 0.00 10.65 13.98
CA PRO A 130 1.33 11.16 13.70
C PRO A 130 2.34 10.07 13.29
N ASP A 131 1.98 8.80 13.47
CA ASP A 131 2.86 7.67 13.20
C ASP A 131 2.84 7.26 11.71
N PHE A 132 1.89 7.81 10.94
CA PHE A 132 1.86 7.67 9.50
C PHE A 132 2.98 8.47 8.83
N THR A 133 3.66 7.81 7.91
CA THR A 133 4.53 8.43 6.92
C THR A 133 3.82 8.47 5.58
N TRP A 134 4.00 9.55 4.84
CA TRP A 134 3.29 9.80 3.58
C TRP A 134 4.25 9.97 2.42
N GLN A 135 3.78 9.61 1.24
CA GLN A 135 4.39 10.00 -0.02
C GLN A 135 3.29 10.29 -1.05
N TRP A 136 3.37 11.44 -1.69
CA TRP A 136 2.48 11.81 -2.79
C TRP A 136 3.14 11.64 -4.15
N TYR A 137 2.31 11.32 -5.14
CA TYR A 137 2.67 11.15 -6.53
C TYR A 137 1.74 11.98 -7.41
N LYS A 138 2.25 12.38 -8.58
CA LYS A 138 1.48 13.00 -9.65
C LYS A 138 1.72 12.24 -10.94
N ASP A 139 0.66 11.72 -11.56
CA ASP A 139 0.71 10.96 -12.80
C ASP A 139 1.73 9.80 -12.71
N GLY A 140 1.76 9.13 -11.55
CA GLY A 140 2.70 8.05 -11.23
C GLY A 140 4.14 8.48 -10.87
N ASN A 141 4.47 9.77 -10.91
CA ASN A 141 5.80 10.28 -10.57
C ASN A 141 5.83 10.83 -9.15
N ILE A 142 6.90 10.55 -8.41
CA ILE A 142 7.07 11.06 -7.04
C ILE A 142 7.05 12.60 -7.00
N ILE A 143 6.31 13.18 -6.07
CA ILE A 143 6.40 14.60 -5.74
C ILE A 143 7.46 14.77 -4.65
N PRO A 144 8.65 15.32 -4.96
CA PRO A 144 9.75 15.35 -4.01
C PRO A 144 9.42 16.14 -2.74
N GLY A 145 9.63 15.54 -1.57
CA GLY A 145 9.40 16.17 -0.27
C GLY A 145 7.93 16.29 0.14
N ALA A 146 6.98 15.77 -0.64
CA ALA A 146 5.58 15.70 -0.27
C ALA A 146 5.33 14.53 0.69
N THR A 147 5.71 14.73 1.96
CA THR A 147 5.63 13.72 3.03
C THR A 147 4.64 14.09 4.13
N ASN A 148 3.84 15.12 3.92
CA ASN A 148 2.80 15.56 4.84
C ASN A 148 1.46 14.88 4.52
N PRO A 149 0.53 14.78 5.50
CA PRO A 149 -0.81 14.22 5.28
C PRO A 149 -1.69 15.06 4.34
N SER A 150 -1.23 16.26 3.96
CA SER A 150 -1.90 17.13 3.00
C SER A 150 -0.91 17.82 2.07
N ILE A 151 -1.36 18.11 0.85
CA ILE A 151 -0.63 18.87 -0.17
C ILE A 151 -1.53 19.91 -0.83
N THR A 152 -0.94 21.02 -1.25
CA THR A 152 -1.62 22.02 -2.09
C THR A 152 -1.18 21.85 -3.54
N VAL A 153 -2.15 21.65 -4.43
CA VAL A 153 -1.93 21.38 -5.85
C VAL A 153 -2.57 22.48 -6.71
N GLY A 154 -1.99 22.75 -7.88
CA GLY A 154 -2.44 23.79 -8.81
C GLY A 154 -2.29 23.40 -10.28
N LEU A 155 -2.09 22.12 -10.56
CA LEU A 155 -1.88 21.58 -11.90
C LEU A 155 -2.81 20.38 -12.10
N ASN A 156 -3.25 20.19 -13.35
CA ASN A 156 -4.06 19.01 -13.69
C ASN A 156 -3.22 17.75 -13.55
N GLY A 157 -3.85 16.65 -13.16
CA GLY A 157 -3.26 15.33 -13.11
C GLY A 157 -3.96 14.41 -12.12
N VAL A 158 -3.53 13.15 -12.12
CA VAL A 158 -3.93 12.17 -11.12
C VAL A 158 -2.96 12.24 -9.95
N TYR A 159 -3.47 12.53 -8.77
CA TYR A 159 -2.69 12.60 -7.54
C TYR A 159 -2.92 11.35 -6.71
N THR A 160 -1.86 10.60 -6.44
CA THR A 160 -1.92 9.38 -5.63
C THR A 160 -1.21 9.64 -4.30
N VAL A 161 -1.77 9.14 -3.21
CA VAL A 161 -1.12 9.15 -1.90
C VAL A 161 -0.87 7.73 -1.43
N GLU A 162 0.29 7.51 -0.82
CA GLU A 162 0.63 6.30 -0.10
C GLU A 162 0.93 6.66 1.36
N GLY A 163 0.30 5.93 2.28
CA GLY A 163 0.46 6.10 3.72
C GLY A 163 0.91 4.80 4.39
N PHE A 164 1.93 4.89 5.24
CA PHE A 164 2.49 3.75 5.96
C PHE A 164 2.54 4.02 7.47
N GLU A 165 2.02 3.08 8.27
CA GLU A 165 2.14 3.04 9.72
C GLU A 165 2.51 1.61 10.16
N GLY A 166 3.81 1.34 10.34
CA GLY A 166 4.29 -0.03 10.45
C GLY A 166 3.99 -0.81 9.16
N PRO A 167 3.27 -1.94 9.21
CA PRO A 167 2.85 -2.67 8.02
C PRO A 167 1.50 -2.20 7.47
N CYS A 168 0.78 -1.33 8.17
CA CYS A 168 -0.48 -0.77 7.67
C CYS A 168 -0.18 0.05 6.42
N PHE A 169 -0.83 -0.29 5.31
CA PHE A 169 -0.71 0.45 4.06
C PHE A 169 -2.07 0.93 3.59
N ILE A 170 -2.14 2.22 3.29
CA ILE A 170 -3.30 2.85 2.69
C ILE A 170 -2.87 3.62 1.45
N THR A 171 -3.71 3.57 0.43
CA THR A 171 -3.50 4.33 -0.78
C THR A 171 -4.83 4.73 -1.39
N ASP A 172 -4.86 5.89 -2.02
CA ASP A 172 -5.97 6.36 -2.83
C ASP A 172 -5.43 7.30 -3.91
N ASP A 173 -6.20 7.46 -4.99
CA ASP A 173 -5.92 8.42 -6.04
C ASP A 173 -7.14 9.29 -6.37
N ILE A 174 -6.86 10.50 -6.84
CA ILE A 174 -7.87 11.51 -7.15
C ILE A 174 -7.49 12.27 -8.41
N GLU A 175 -8.42 12.45 -9.33
CA GLU A 175 -8.21 13.29 -10.51
C GLU A 175 -8.48 14.76 -10.16
N VAL A 176 -7.54 15.64 -10.52
CA VAL A 176 -7.69 17.08 -10.35
C VAL A 176 -7.65 17.77 -11.70
N THR A 177 -8.71 18.53 -12.00
CA THR A 177 -8.87 19.26 -13.26
C THR A 177 -9.07 20.76 -13.02
N PHE A 178 -8.20 21.59 -13.60
CA PHE A 178 -8.34 23.03 -13.63
C PHE A 178 -8.81 23.51 -15.01
N ASN A 179 -10.00 24.12 -15.04
CA ASN A 179 -10.66 24.61 -16.24
C ASN A 179 -10.30 26.08 -16.52
N LEU A 180 -9.98 26.41 -17.77
CA LEU A 180 -9.81 27.80 -18.18
C LEU A 180 -11.15 28.55 -18.09
N PRO A 181 -11.14 29.85 -17.74
CA PRO A 181 -12.34 30.66 -17.85
C PRO A 181 -12.80 30.71 -19.32
N PRO A 182 -14.11 30.85 -19.57
CA PRO A 182 -14.62 30.99 -20.93
C PRO A 182 -14.02 32.26 -21.58
N ASP A 183 -13.58 32.14 -22.83
CA ASP A 183 -13.13 33.28 -23.62
C ASP A 183 -14.32 34.22 -23.87
N ALA A 184 -14.24 35.42 -23.29
CA ALA A 184 -15.23 36.46 -23.53
C ALA A 184 -15.01 37.06 -24.92
N PHE A 185 -15.93 36.81 -25.84
CA PHE A 185 -15.97 37.55 -27.10
C PHE A 185 -16.63 38.90 -26.87
N PRO A 186 -16.08 40.00 -27.42
CA PRO A 186 -16.80 41.25 -27.46
C PRO A 186 -18.12 41.06 -28.23
N PRO A 187 -19.20 41.77 -27.84
CA PRO A 187 -20.44 41.71 -28.60
C PRO A 187 -20.18 42.14 -30.04
N ALA A 188 -20.92 41.55 -30.99
CA ALA A 188 -20.84 41.97 -32.38
C ALA A 188 -21.30 43.42 -32.51
N ASP A 189 -20.47 44.26 -33.14
CA ASP A 189 -20.84 45.64 -33.42
C ASP A 189 -22.08 45.65 -34.33
N LEU A 190 -23.17 46.24 -33.85
CA LEU A 190 -24.36 46.47 -34.64
C LEU A 190 -24.18 47.76 -35.44
N PHE A 191 -24.12 47.64 -36.76
CA PHE A 191 -24.17 48.76 -37.67
C PHE A 191 -25.58 48.88 -38.26
N LEU A 192 -26.24 50.02 -38.01
CA LEU A 192 -27.46 50.41 -38.73
C LEU A 192 -27.05 51.25 -39.94
N CYS A 193 -27.52 50.90 -41.14
CA CYS A 193 -27.40 51.78 -42.28
C CYS A 193 -28.34 52.97 -42.10
N ASP A 194 -27.80 54.19 -42.10
CA ASP A 194 -28.60 55.41 -42.16
C ASP A 194 -29.23 55.51 -43.57
N ASP A 195 -30.54 55.32 -43.63
CA ASP A 195 -31.33 55.49 -44.86
C ASP A 195 -31.87 56.93 -45.01
N GLY A 196 -31.53 57.82 -44.08
CA GLY A 196 -32.01 59.20 -44.04
C GLY A 196 -33.51 59.35 -43.76
N ALA A 197 -34.23 58.25 -43.51
CA ALA A 197 -35.69 58.22 -43.33
C ALA A 197 -36.11 57.70 -41.95
N THR A 198 -35.29 56.85 -41.32
CA THR A 198 -35.63 56.17 -40.07
C THR A 198 -34.62 56.52 -38.98
N ALA A 199 -35.06 57.17 -37.90
CA ALA A 199 -34.19 57.44 -36.76
C ALA A 199 -33.82 56.11 -36.06
N GLY A 200 -32.53 55.80 -35.96
CA GLY A 200 -32.04 54.66 -35.20
C GLY A 200 -32.31 54.86 -33.71
N SER A 201 -33.01 53.92 -33.08
CA SER A 201 -33.20 53.84 -31.63
C SER A 201 -32.44 52.63 -31.12
N PHE A 202 -31.47 52.86 -30.23
CA PHE A 202 -30.82 51.82 -29.45
C PHE A 202 -31.45 51.82 -28.06
N ASP A 203 -32.04 50.68 -27.67
CA ASP A 203 -32.39 50.40 -26.28
C ASP A 203 -31.35 49.37 -25.80
N LEU A 204 -30.52 49.78 -24.84
CA LEU A 204 -29.46 48.95 -24.24
C LEU A 204 -29.96 48.34 -22.93
#